data_AF-A0A9X1S444-F1
#
_entry.id   AF-A0A9X1S444-F1
#
_cell.length_a   1.000
_cell.length_b   1.000
_cell.length_c   1.000
_cell.angle_alpha   90.00
_cell.angle_beta   90.00
_cell.angle_gamma   90.00
#
_symmetry.space_group_name_H-M   'P 1'
#
loop_
_entity.id
_entity.type
_entity.pdbx_description
1 polymer ?
#
loop_
_entity_poly.entity_id
_entity_poly.type
_entity_poly.pdbx_seq_one_letter_code
_entity_poly.pdbx_strand_id
1 'polypeptide(L)'
;MLPYARGGGLDADAWLRGSSLTRGVPPEYIDAWLAALLNYMLDSGNQPEVAASPHLRSHGRHTSRLLWDWLASRQQTAERGRFPRP
;
A
#
# COMPACT_ATOMS: atom_id res chain seq x y z
N MET A 1 -0.39 11.23 2.28
CA MET A 1 -0.97 10.00 1.67
C MET A 1 -0.61 8.78 2.53
N LEU A 2 -1.54 7.85 2.77
CA LEU A 2 -1.39 6.74 3.75
C LEU A 2 -0.13 5.86 3.58
N PRO A 3 0.31 5.49 2.35
CA PRO A 3 1.53 4.67 2.18
C PRO A 3 2.78 5.32 2.75
N TYR A 4 2.89 6.65 2.65
CA TYR A 4 4.01 7.41 3.23
C TYR A 4 3.94 7.48 4.75
N ALA A 5 2.74 7.65 5.30
CA ALA A 5 2.54 7.62 6.75
C ALA A 5 2.98 6.26 7.34
N ARG A 6 2.56 5.17 6.69
CA ARG A 6 2.95 3.79 7.05
C ARG A 6 4.46 3.59 6.94
N GLY A 7 5.07 4.00 5.81
CA GLY A 7 6.52 3.93 5.60
C GLY A 7 7.33 4.79 6.59
N GLY A 8 6.74 5.88 7.07
CA GLY A 8 7.27 6.72 8.15
C GLY A 8 7.02 6.19 9.56
N GLY A 9 6.45 4.98 9.71
CA GLY A 9 6.27 4.31 11.01
C GLY A 9 4.91 4.55 11.69
N LEU A 10 3.98 5.28 11.06
CA LEU A 10 2.64 5.47 11.61
C LEU A 10 1.76 4.23 11.34
N ASP A 11 0.86 3.92 12.29
CA ASP A 11 -0.11 2.82 12.14
C ASP A 11 -1.28 3.25 11.24
N ALA A 12 -1.04 3.25 9.93
CA ALA A 12 -2.06 3.54 8.94
C ALA A 12 -3.20 2.51 8.95
N ASP A 13 -2.95 1.27 9.41
CA ASP A 13 -3.99 0.24 9.54
C ASP A 13 -4.97 0.58 10.67
N ALA A 14 -4.50 1.15 11.79
CA ALA A 14 -5.36 1.68 12.84
C ALA A 14 -6.23 2.84 12.33
N TRP A 15 -5.69 3.71 11.48
CA TRP A 15 -6.49 4.79 10.88
C TRP A 15 -7.57 4.26 9.94
N LEU A 16 -7.27 3.22 9.14
CA LEU A 16 -8.27 2.55 8.31
C LEU A 16 -9.38 1.90 9.17
N ARG A 17 -9.04 1.26 10.29
CA ARG A 17 -10.05 0.73 11.23
C ARG A 17 -10.85 1.83 11.93
N GLY A 18 -10.22 2.97 12.22
CA GLY A 18 -10.84 4.08 12.93
C GLY A 18 -11.72 4.97 12.07
N SER A 19 -11.46 5.07 10.77
CA SER A 19 -12.17 5.97 9.84
C SER A 19 -13.61 5.53 9.57
N SER A 20 -14.54 6.49 9.52
CA SER A 20 -15.94 6.26 9.13
C SER A 20 -16.08 5.72 7.71
N LEU A 21 -15.10 5.97 6.84
CA LEU A 21 -15.10 5.52 5.45
C LEU A 21 -14.71 4.04 5.28
N THR A 22 -13.97 3.47 6.23
CA THR A 22 -13.32 2.16 6.04
C THR A 22 -13.55 1.18 7.19
N ARG A 23 -14.09 1.60 8.34
CA ARG A 23 -14.27 0.75 9.53
C ARG A 23 -15.08 -0.54 9.30
N GLY A 24 -16.04 -0.52 8.37
CA GLY A 24 -16.87 -1.68 8.03
C GLY A 24 -16.44 -2.40 6.75
N VAL A 25 -15.35 -1.97 6.11
CA VAL A 25 -14.90 -2.52 4.83
C VAL A 25 -14.14 -3.82 5.09
N PRO A 26 -14.52 -4.93 4.44
CA PRO A 26 -13.76 -6.17 4.49
C PRO A 26 -12.27 -5.94 4.14
N PRO A 27 -11.31 -6.48 4.91
CA PRO A 27 -9.88 -6.25 4.69
C PRO A 27 -9.41 -6.53 3.26
N GLU A 28 -9.99 -7.53 2.60
CA GLU A 28 -9.70 -7.92 1.23
C GLU A 28 -9.98 -6.81 0.19
N TYR A 29 -10.93 -5.91 0.46
CA TYR A 29 -11.20 -4.78 -0.43
C TYR A 29 -10.17 -3.66 -0.28
N ILE A 30 -9.65 -3.46 0.93
CA ILE A 30 -8.49 -2.59 1.14
C ILE A 30 -7.27 -3.17 0.44
N ASP A 31 -7.05 -4.48 0.58
CA ASP A 31 -5.93 -5.17 -0.06
C ASP A 31 -6.02 -5.12 -1.59
N ALA A 32 -7.22 -5.32 -2.16
CA ALA A 32 -7.46 -5.18 -3.58
C ALA A 32 -7.19 -3.76 -4.09
N TRP A 33 -7.61 -2.73 -3.33
CA TRP A 33 -7.32 -1.34 -3.67
C TRP A 33 -5.82 -1.02 -3.61
N LEU A 34 -5.12 -1.52 -2.57
CA LEU A 34 -3.68 -1.38 -2.44
C LEU A 34 -2.95 -2.09 -3.60
N ALA A 35 -3.41 -3.27 -4.00
CA ALA A 35 -2.86 -4.01 -5.14
C ALA A 35 -3.08 -3.27 -6.48
N ALA A 36 -4.26 -2.68 -6.69
CA ALA A 36 -4.54 -1.87 -7.87
C ALA A 36 -3.65 -0.63 -7.93
N LEU A 37 -3.51 0.08 -6.81
CA LEU A 37 -2.64 1.25 -6.71
C LEU A 37 -1.17 0.88 -6.88
N LEU A 38 -0.73 -0.26 -6.32
CA LEU A 38 0.60 -0.81 -6.51
C LEU A 38 0.87 -1.03 -8.00
N ASN A 39 -0.04 -1.70 -8.71
CA ASN A 39 0.11 -1.97 -10.14
C ASN A 39 0.22 -0.67 -10.94
N TYR A 40 -0.63 0.32 -10.64
CA TYR A 40 -0.56 1.64 -11.27
C TYR A 40 0.79 2.33 -11.03
N MET A 41 1.29 2.34 -9.80
CA MET A 41 2.57 2.99 -9.46
C MET A 41 3.76 2.25 -10.06
N LEU A 42 3.69 0.92 -10.14
CA LEU A 42 4.69 0.09 -10.77
C LEU A 42 4.76 0.35 -12.27
N ASP A 43 3.62 0.37 -12.96
CA ASP A 43 3.55 0.71 -14.39
C ASP A 43 4.08 2.13 -14.63
N SER A 44 3.51 3.11 -13.93
CA SER A 44 3.88 4.53 -14.06
C SER A 44 5.37 4.79 -13.78
N GLY A 45 5.97 4.07 -12.83
CA GLY A 45 7.39 4.18 -12.50
C GLY A 45 8.35 3.56 -13.52
N ASN A 46 7.85 2.69 -14.40
CA ASN A 46 8.60 2.02 -15.47
C ASN A 46 8.38 2.65 -16.86
N GLN A 47 7.46 3.61 -16.99
CA GLN A 47 7.31 4.40 -18.21
C GLN A 47 8.52 5.30 -18.47
N PRO A 48 8.73 5.77 -19.72
CA PRO A 48 9.82 6.70 -20.06
C PRO A 48 9.83 7.96 -19.19
N GLU A 49 11.04 8.47 -18.92
CA GLU A 49 11.24 9.70 -18.15
C GLU A 49 10.59 10.91 -18.82
N VAL A 50 10.07 11.83 -18.00
CA VAL A 50 9.36 13.03 -18.47
C VAL A 50 10.23 14.25 -18.16
N ALA A 51 10.72 14.93 -19.19
CA ALA A 51 11.64 16.07 -19.03
C ALA A 51 11.06 17.19 -18.14
N ALA A 52 9.76 17.46 -18.25
CA ALA A 52 9.07 18.47 -17.44
C ALA A 52 8.86 18.05 -15.97
N SER A 53 9.06 16.76 -15.62
CA SER A 53 8.90 16.25 -14.26
C SER A 53 9.95 15.17 -13.93
N PRO A 54 11.20 15.57 -13.63
CA PRO A 54 12.34 14.67 -13.45
C PRO A 54 12.20 13.65 -12.30
N HIS A 55 11.24 13.84 -11.39
CA HIS A 55 11.02 12.96 -10.25
C HIS A 55 9.77 12.09 -10.38
N LEU A 56 9.01 12.20 -11.49
CA LEU A 56 7.75 11.50 -11.66
C LEU A 56 7.91 9.98 -11.60
N ARG A 57 8.92 9.45 -12.31
CA ARG A 57 9.15 8.00 -12.36
C ARG A 57 9.79 7.47 -11.08
N SER A 58 10.71 8.24 -10.52
CA SER A 58 11.29 7.95 -9.20
C SER A 58 10.21 7.89 -8.12
N HIS A 59 9.24 8.81 -8.15
CA HIS A 59 8.07 8.79 -7.28
C HIS A 59 7.30 7.48 -7.44
N GLY A 60 6.90 7.10 -8.67
CA GLY A 60 6.19 5.84 -8.92
C GLY A 60 6.92 4.61 -8.37
N ARG A 61 8.23 4.51 -8.60
CA ARG A 61 9.08 3.41 -8.08
C ARG A 61 9.17 3.40 -6.55
N HIS A 62 9.28 4.57 -5.93
CA HIS A 62 9.33 4.68 -4.48
C HIS A 62 7.96 4.32 -3.85
N THR A 63 6.86 4.83 -4.42
CA THR A 63 5.52 4.56 -3.91
C THR A 63 5.13 3.10 -4.08
N SER A 64 5.49 2.45 -5.20
CA SER A 64 5.24 1.03 -5.40
C SER A 64 5.95 0.16 -4.36
N ARG A 65 7.18 0.51 -3.97
CA ARG A 65 7.90 -0.13 -2.86
C ARG A 65 7.11 -0.06 -1.55
N LEU A 66 6.65 1.13 -1.17
CA LEU A 66 5.87 1.33 0.07
C LEU A 66 4.57 0.52 0.06
N LEU A 67 3.88 0.47 -1.08
CA LEU A 67 2.63 -0.28 -1.24
C LEU A 67 2.85 -1.79 -1.17
N TRP A 68 3.92 -2.29 -1.81
CA TRP A 68 4.31 -3.70 -1.75
C TRP A 68 4.60 -4.13 -0.31
N ASP A 69 5.43 -3.38 0.40
CA ASP A 69 5.81 -3.68 1.78
C ASP A 69 4.56 -3.70 2.69
N TRP A 70 3.64 -2.75 2.49
CA TRP A 70 2.40 -2.71 3.26
C TRP A 70 1.48 -3.89 2.95
N LEU A 71 1.21 -4.17 1.67
CA LEU A 71 0.35 -5.29 1.27
C LEU A 71 0.91 -6.63 1.76
N ALA A 72 2.21 -6.86 1.62
CA ALA A 72 2.87 -8.07 2.10
C ALA A 72 2.72 -8.22 3.62
N SER A 73 2.87 -7.14 4.39
CA SER A 73 2.69 -7.17 5.85
C SER A 73 1.26 -7.54 6.28
N ARG A 74 0.26 -7.07 5.52
CA ARG A 74 -1.17 -7.38 5.77
C ARG A 74 -1.48 -8.83 5.44
N GLN A 75 -0.98 -9.35 4.33
CA GLN A 75 -1.15 -10.76 3.94
C GLN A 75 -0.52 -11.71 4.96
N GLN A 76 0.72 -11.46 5.39
CA GLN A 76 1.35 -12.24 6.47
C GLN A 76 0.55 -12.23 7.77
N THR A 77 -0.10 -11.11 8.09
CA THR A 77 -0.92 -10.98 9.28
C THR A 77 -2.23 -11.77 9.15
N ALA A 78 -2.87 -11.73 7.99
CA ALA A 78 -4.03 -12.56 7.68
C ALA A 78 -3.70 -14.06 7.73
N GLU A 79 -2.55 -14.47 7.19
CA GLU A 79 -2.07 -15.85 7.24
C GLU A 79 -1.81 -16.32 8.68
N ARG A 80 -1.15 -15.49 9.51
CA ARG A 80 -0.95 -15.78 10.93
C ARG A 80 -2.26 -15.93 11.71
N GLY A 81 -3.28 -15.14 11.37
CA GLY A 81 -4.62 -15.28 11.96
C GLY A 81 -5.33 -16.57 11.54
N ARG A 82 -5.10 -17.02 10.29
CA ARG A 82 -5.63 -18.29 9.76
C ARG A 82 -4.97 -19.52 10.39
N PHE A 83 -3.67 -19.43 10.68
CA PHE A 83 -2.89 -20.52 11.28
C PHE A 83 -2.12 -20.02 12.52
N PRO A 84 -2.78 -19.97 13.68
CA PRO A 84 -2.10 -19.59 14.92
C PRO A 84 -1.02 -20.62 15.27
N ARG A 85 0.19 -20.15 15.60
CA ARG A 85 1.25 -21.02 16.12
C ARG A 85 0.82 -21.61 17.47
N PRO A 86 1.15 -22.89 17.76
CA PRO A 86 0.78 -23.55 19.01
C PRO A 86 1.42 -22.89 20.24
#